data_AF-A0A958ALT7-F1
#
_entry.id   AF-A0A958ALT7-F1
#
_cell.length_a   1.000
_cell.length_b   1.000
_cell.length_c   1.000
_cell.angle_alpha   90.00
_cell.angle_beta   90.00
_cell.angle_gamma   90.00
#
_symmetry.space_group_name_H-M   'P 1'
#
loop_
_entity.id
_entity.type
_entity.pdbx_description
1 polymer ?
#
loop_
_entity_poly.entity_id
_entity_poly.type
_entity_poly.pdbx_seq_one_letter_code
_entity_poly.pdbx_strand_id
1 'polypeptide(L)'
;MTTLTFEKLSQFDRAAEPVTVSIPFAQGTLTDPDHFTVTDDGTPLPLQYRILAQWPDGSVKWLLVHLQPDLPGNRAKRLHFAVESDAVPPLPTQRCVVTEEDDSLLIDTGPLMFRIGKEGFVPLSDVSLLGQKLWSEETLSGFNLRFGTQQVTSLEAPVTVEVIEAGPLRVEVEVRGIHRIADGGTGTESAIALRGRVIAYAGKPYIHVEHQFIHTSEEAELTLDEYTLQFQPQATGTPKTALGQGFYRTTIEEGKAVHMALDAELLLYQANEHFIDSFYGDFWSDWRDDKSGLTLSIYQAHQHFPKGLRADAIGITCELVPADADPIRILQGMGKTHRLQLHFHDGQLPLSECSTRSLQFQLPDRPALARAWYAANNPWRETFFPTSLPDRLFTFFHCVHDGRPKALGMMYFGDAPDAHYSNQGRGQGESVWVNNEYDRPHACTLYYGLTGQRRVLDSAIVGARHWLDVDLCHYHADPLINGGLKIHTAYHGTGRVTPSHEWTEGFLDYYFLTGNKEGLEGAVSVAENIMRHMQRTEMNQPGATAVREGGWALRAMVGMWLGTS
;
A
#
# COMPACT_ATOMS: atom_id res chain seq x y z
N MET A 1 7.19 -8.32 27.84
CA MET A 1 5.75 -8.61 27.70
C MET A 1 5.51 -9.01 26.26
N THR A 2 4.98 -10.20 26.03
CA THR A 2 4.68 -10.75 24.71
C THR A 2 3.19 -10.55 24.40
N THR A 3 2.84 -9.34 23.98
CA THR A 3 1.43 -8.97 23.76
C THR A 3 1.29 -8.18 22.47
N LEU A 4 0.30 -8.56 21.67
CA LEU A 4 -0.23 -7.78 20.54
C LEU A 4 -1.43 -6.99 21.04
N THR A 5 -1.38 -5.66 20.97
CA THR A 5 -2.45 -4.79 21.49
C THR A 5 -3.21 -4.14 20.35
N PHE A 6 -4.52 -4.40 20.26
CA PHE A 6 -5.44 -3.73 19.37
C PHE A 6 -6.11 -2.57 20.12
N GLU A 7 -6.05 -1.37 19.54
CA GLU A 7 -6.73 -0.20 20.06
C GLU A 7 -8.26 -0.34 19.92
N LYS A 8 -9.02 0.45 20.68
CA LYS A 8 -10.46 0.60 20.45
C LYS A 8 -10.66 1.41 19.16
N LEU A 9 -10.67 0.72 18.03
CA LEU A 9 -10.66 1.36 16.70
C LEU A 9 -12.07 1.52 16.11
N SER A 10 -12.85 0.44 16.10
CA SER A 10 -14.16 0.40 15.45
C SER A 10 -15.28 0.12 16.44
N GLN A 11 -16.47 0.66 16.15
CA GLN A 11 -17.67 0.46 16.96
C GLN A 11 -18.36 -0.89 16.72
N PHE A 12 -18.06 -1.53 15.59
CA PHE A 12 -18.69 -2.79 15.15
C PHE A 12 -17.81 -3.99 15.49
N ASP A 13 -18.38 -5.15 15.76
CA ASP A 13 -17.58 -6.38 15.90
C ASP A 13 -16.96 -6.78 14.55
N ARG A 14 -15.79 -7.41 14.60
CA ARG A 14 -15.05 -7.86 13.42
C ARG A 14 -14.68 -9.33 13.63
N ALA A 15 -15.53 -10.22 13.12
CA ALA A 15 -15.35 -11.65 13.25
C ALA A 15 -14.23 -12.14 12.32
N ALA A 16 -13.33 -12.98 12.85
CA ALA A 16 -12.17 -13.53 12.14
C ALA A 16 -11.46 -12.48 11.26
N GLU A 17 -11.15 -11.30 11.81
CA GLU A 17 -10.66 -10.16 11.02
C GLU A 17 -9.24 -10.42 10.51
N PRO A 18 -8.97 -10.31 9.19
CA PRO A 18 -7.62 -10.49 8.67
C PRO A 18 -6.68 -9.42 9.20
N VAL A 19 -5.68 -9.85 9.96
CA VAL A 19 -4.68 -8.99 10.56
C VAL A 19 -3.30 -9.46 10.12
N THR A 20 -2.46 -8.48 9.78
CA THR A 20 -1.03 -8.68 9.52
C THR A 20 -0.23 -7.88 10.53
N VAL A 21 0.78 -8.50 11.13
CA VAL A 21 1.75 -7.84 12.01
C VAL A 21 3.14 -8.37 11.74
N SER A 22 4.13 -7.48 11.73
CA SER A 22 5.53 -7.87 11.66
C SER A 22 6.18 -7.78 13.03
N ILE A 23 6.86 -8.86 13.43
CA ILE A 23 7.43 -9.01 14.77
C ILE A 23 8.95 -9.18 14.66
N PRO A 24 9.74 -8.26 15.26
CA PRO A 24 11.18 -8.39 15.28
C PRO A 24 11.64 -9.30 16.42
N PHE A 25 12.74 -10.03 16.18
CA PHE A 25 13.39 -10.91 17.14
C PHE A 25 14.88 -10.60 17.25
N ALA A 26 15.42 -10.63 18.46
CA ALA A 26 16.86 -10.58 18.69
C ALA A 26 17.55 -11.84 18.14
N GLN A 27 18.80 -11.69 17.74
CA GLN A 27 19.64 -12.78 17.26
C GLN A 27 19.63 -13.98 18.23
N GLY A 28 19.38 -15.17 17.69
CA GLY A 28 19.27 -16.43 18.42
C GLY A 28 17.94 -16.68 19.14
N THR A 29 16.97 -15.76 19.08
CA THR A 29 15.71 -15.89 19.85
C THR A 29 14.71 -16.84 19.20
N LEU A 30 14.49 -16.71 17.89
CA LEU A 30 13.57 -17.55 17.11
C LEU A 30 14.36 -18.23 16.00
N THR A 31 14.74 -19.49 16.20
CA THR A 31 15.54 -20.26 15.24
C THR A 31 14.69 -20.99 14.21
N ASP A 32 13.44 -21.29 14.56
CA ASP A 32 12.45 -21.94 13.72
C ASP A 32 11.12 -21.17 13.86
N PRO A 33 10.56 -20.60 12.78
CA PRO A 33 9.31 -19.87 12.87
C PRO A 33 8.12 -20.74 13.30
N ASP A 34 8.17 -22.07 13.17
CA ASP A 34 7.12 -22.97 13.66
C ASP A 34 6.98 -22.97 15.19
N HIS A 35 8.00 -22.48 15.91
CA HIS A 35 7.92 -22.30 17.36
C HIS A 35 7.14 -21.04 17.77
N PHE A 36 6.75 -20.18 16.83
CA PHE A 36 6.02 -18.96 17.15
C PHE A 36 4.51 -19.25 17.29
N THR A 37 3.93 -18.90 18.43
CA THR A 37 2.50 -19.07 18.69
C THR A 37 1.83 -17.78 19.13
N VAL A 38 0.52 -17.68 18.85
CA VAL A 38 -0.35 -16.61 19.35
C VAL A 38 -1.59 -17.24 19.96
N THR A 39 -2.03 -16.72 21.10
CA THR A 39 -3.21 -17.15 21.84
C THR A 39 -4.15 -15.98 22.10
N ASP A 40 -5.45 -16.28 22.07
CA ASP A 40 -6.52 -15.42 22.54
C ASP A 40 -7.13 -16.01 23.81
N ASP A 41 -6.95 -15.35 24.95
CA ASP A 41 -7.40 -15.83 26.26
C ASP A 41 -7.01 -17.30 26.54
N GLY A 42 -5.79 -17.69 26.12
CA GLY A 42 -5.23 -19.05 26.26
C GLY A 42 -5.61 -20.01 25.13
N THR A 43 -6.46 -19.62 24.19
CA THR A 43 -6.84 -20.43 23.02
C THR A 43 -5.86 -20.15 21.86
N PRO A 44 -5.13 -21.14 21.34
CA PRO A 44 -4.24 -20.95 20.19
C PRO A 44 -4.99 -20.48 18.93
N LEU A 45 -4.40 -19.54 18.20
CA LEU A 45 -4.92 -19.04 16.93
C LEU A 45 -4.17 -19.68 15.75
N PRO A 46 -4.86 -19.94 14.63
CA PRO A 46 -4.20 -20.28 13.37
C PRO A 46 -3.26 -19.16 12.94
N LEU A 47 -2.09 -19.55 12.47
CA LEU A 47 -1.05 -18.63 11.98
C LEU A 47 -0.62 -19.00 10.58
N GLN A 48 -0.26 -17.98 9.82
CA GLN A 48 0.48 -18.08 8.58
C GLN A 48 1.56 -17.02 8.66
N TYR A 49 2.78 -17.34 8.26
CA TYR A 49 3.88 -16.40 8.43
C TYR A 49 4.87 -16.45 7.28
N ARG A 50 5.69 -15.41 7.17
CA ARG A 50 6.80 -15.30 6.22
C ARG A 50 8.00 -14.64 6.90
N ILE A 51 9.16 -15.26 6.77
CA ILE A 51 10.42 -14.66 7.22
C ILE A 51 10.78 -13.53 6.25
N LEU A 52 10.93 -12.31 6.76
CA LEU A 52 11.31 -11.14 5.96
C LEU A 52 12.82 -10.88 6.00
N ALA A 53 13.47 -11.25 7.11
CA ALA A 53 14.91 -11.17 7.27
C ALA A 53 15.40 -12.18 8.32
N GLN A 54 16.67 -12.57 8.19
CA GLN A 54 17.39 -13.43 9.13
C GLN A 54 18.65 -12.73 9.62
N TRP A 55 19.13 -13.13 10.79
CA TRP A 55 20.45 -12.77 11.30
C TRP A 55 21.55 -13.66 10.70
N PRO A 56 22.84 -13.32 10.88
CA PRO A 56 23.95 -14.12 10.32
C PRO A 56 24.03 -15.56 10.84
N ASP A 57 23.41 -15.86 11.99
CA ASP A 57 23.32 -17.21 12.56
C ASP A 57 22.12 -18.03 12.02
N GLY A 58 21.34 -17.46 11.10
CA GLY A 58 20.15 -18.07 10.51
C GLY A 58 18.87 -17.87 11.32
N SER A 59 18.94 -17.32 12.54
CA SER A 59 17.75 -17.01 13.33
C SER A 59 16.90 -15.91 12.68
N VAL A 60 15.59 -15.97 12.90
CA VAL A 60 14.63 -15.00 12.36
C VAL A 60 14.90 -13.63 12.98
N LYS A 61 14.93 -12.60 12.13
CA LYS A 61 15.07 -11.20 12.53
C LYS A 61 13.75 -10.44 12.44
N TRP A 62 13.00 -10.67 11.36
CA TRP A 62 11.66 -10.13 11.14
C TRP A 62 10.74 -11.24 10.66
N LEU A 63 9.64 -11.48 11.39
CA LEU A 63 8.59 -12.42 11.04
C LEU A 63 7.31 -11.66 10.71
N LEU A 64 6.85 -11.73 9.46
CA LEU A 64 5.50 -11.29 9.09
C LEU A 64 4.52 -12.38 9.50
N VAL A 65 3.49 -12.03 10.27
CA VAL A 65 2.48 -12.96 10.78
C VAL A 65 1.09 -12.51 10.36
N HIS A 66 0.34 -13.44 9.80
CA HIS A 66 -1.07 -13.34 9.45
C HIS A 66 -1.91 -14.18 10.40
N LEU A 67 -2.99 -13.59 10.91
CA LEU A 67 -3.94 -14.19 11.84
C LEU A 67 -5.34 -13.63 11.60
N GLN A 68 -6.37 -14.33 12.10
CA GLN A 68 -7.77 -13.92 11.98
C GLN A 68 -8.51 -13.97 13.33
N PRO A 69 -8.19 -13.09 14.30
CA PRO A 69 -8.88 -13.05 15.60
C PRO A 69 -10.28 -12.44 15.49
N ASP A 70 -11.13 -12.74 16.47
CA ASP A 70 -12.37 -11.99 16.70
C ASP A 70 -12.06 -10.70 17.46
N LEU A 71 -12.33 -9.56 16.83
CA LEU A 71 -12.06 -8.25 17.43
C LEU A 71 -13.39 -7.58 17.86
N PRO A 72 -13.54 -7.22 19.14
CA PRO A 72 -14.77 -6.61 19.62
C PRO A 72 -14.92 -5.17 19.12
N GLY A 73 -16.17 -4.77 18.90
CA GLY A 73 -16.59 -3.40 18.74
C GLY A 73 -16.47 -2.63 20.05
N ASN A 74 -16.12 -1.35 19.95
CA ASN A 74 -16.05 -0.41 21.06
C ASN A 74 -15.11 -0.81 22.22
N ARG A 75 -14.19 -1.76 22.01
CA ARG A 75 -13.24 -2.23 23.03
C ARG A 75 -11.86 -2.48 22.41
N ALA A 76 -10.83 -2.32 23.23
CA ALA A 76 -9.49 -2.80 22.91
C ALA A 76 -9.41 -4.32 23.09
N LYS A 77 -8.46 -4.97 22.42
CA LYS A 77 -8.21 -6.42 22.53
C LYS A 77 -6.71 -6.67 22.70
N ARG A 78 -6.36 -7.73 23.42
CA ARG A 78 -4.97 -8.15 23.61
C ARG A 78 -4.87 -9.62 23.24
N LEU A 79 -3.85 -9.96 22.47
CA LEU A 79 -3.44 -11.34 22.20
C LEU A 79 -2.06 -11.56 22.81
N HIS A 80 -1.76 -12.80 23.17
CA HIS A 80 -0.48 -13.17 23.77
C HIS A 80 0.30 -14.02 22.78
N PHE A 81 1.59 -13.76 22.64
CA PHE A 81 2.45 -14.59 21.79
C PHE A 81 3.60 -15.21 22.58
N ALA A 82 4.21 -16.25 22.04
CA ALA A 82 5.35 -16.93 22.66
C ALA A 82 6.24 -17.60 21.61
N VAL A 83 7.45 -17.97 22.04
CA VAL A 83 8.34 -18.86 21.28
C VAL A 83 8.42 -20.17 22.07
N GLU A 84 7.74 -21.19 21.59
CA GLU A 84 7.53 -22.49 22.26
C GLU A 84 7.86 -23.62 21.28
N SER A 85 8.81 -24.49 21.65
CA SER A 85 9.30 -25.53 20.73
C SER A 85 8.28 -26.64 20.41
N ASP A 86 7.27 -26.83 21.26
CA ASP A 86 6.38 -27.99 21.21
C ASP A 86 4.94 -27.65 20.77
N ALA A 87 4.67 -26.39 20.43
CA ALA A 87 3.32 -25.90 20.14
C ALA A 87 3.11 -25.69 18.64
N VAL A 88 2.21 -26.46 18.04
CA VAL A 88 1.83 -26.32 16.62
C VAL A 88 0.58 -25.45 16.52
N PRO A 89 0.58 -24.34 15.76
CA PRO A 89 -0.62 -23.55 15.53
C PRO A 89 -1.75 -24.39 14.92
N PRO A 90 -3.01 -24.22 15.37
CA PRO A 90 -4.13 -24.97 14.81
C PRO A 90 -4.39 -24.57 13.34
N LEU A 91 -5.01 -25.45 12.58
CA LEU A 91 -5.49 -25.12 11.24
C LEU A 91 -6.74 -24.22 11.33
N PRO A 92 -6.93 -23.26 10.40
CA PRO A 92 -8.13 -22.44 10.38
C PRO A 92 -9.34 -23.22 9.86
N THR A 93 -10.54 -22.87 10.34
CA THR A 93 -11.81 -23.51 9.96
C THR A 93 -12.15 -23.29 8.48
N GLN A 94 -11.92 -22.08 7.99
CA GLN A 94 -11.96 -21.73 6.56
C GLN A 94 -10.52 -21.59 6.08
N ARG A 95 -10.26 -21.93 4.83
CA ARG A 95 -8.91 -21.85 4.28
C ARG A 95 -8.88 -21.30 2.86
N CYS A 96 -7.80 -20.60 2.54
CA CYS A 96 -7.48 -20.31 1.15
C CYS A 96 -6.87 -21.55 0.47
N VAL A 97 -7.22 -21.75 -0.80
CA VAL A 97 -6.61 -22.74 -1.69
C VAL A 97 -6.30 -22.06 -3.02
N VAL A 98 -5.10 -22.29 -3.53
CA VAL A 98 -4.66 -21.87 -4.87
C VAL A 98 -4.48 -23.13 -5.71
N THR A 99 -5.13 -23.19 -6.87
CA THR A 99 -4.94 -24.26 -7.85
C THR A 99 -4.39 -23.65 -9.12
N GLU A 100 -3.23 -24.13 -9.57
CA GLU A 100 -2.68 -23.72 -10.85
C GLU A 100 -3.39 -24.44 -11.99
N GLU A 101 -3.89 -23.67 -12.95
CA GLU A 101 -4.47 -24.13 -14.21
C GLU A 101 -3.56 -23.67 -15.37
N ASP A 102 -3.84 -24.13 -16.59
CA ASP A 102 -2.99 -23.84 -17.76
C ASP A 102 -2.86 -22.32 -18.00
N ASP A 103 -4.00 -21.62 -18.07
CA ASP A 103 -4.09 -20.19 -18.42
C ASP A 103 -4.46 -19.26 -17.23
N SER A 104 -4.63 -19.83 -16.03
CA SER A 104 -5.10 -19.09 -14.85
C SER A 104 -4.62 -19.68 -13.52
N LEU A 105 -4.83 -18.92 -12.45
CA LEU A 105 -4.80 -19.38 -11.07
C LEU A 105 -6.24 -19.35 -10.53
N LEU A 106 -6.74 -20.48 -10.05
CA LEU A 106 -8.00 -20.56 -9.32
C LEU A 106 -7.76 -20.32 -7.83
N ILE A 107 -8.44 -19.34 -7.26
CA ILE A 107 -8.35 -18.97 -5.84
C ILE A 107 -9.70 -19.23 -5.19
N ASP A 108 -9.69 -20.00 -4.10
CA ASP A 108 -10.86 -20.31 -3.27
C ASP A 108 -10.58 -19.89 -1.82
N THR A 109 -11.41 -19.01 -1.25
CA THR A 109 -11.32 -18.57 0.15
C THR A 109 -12.24 -19.34 1.09
N GLY A 110 -13.08 -20.25 0.56
CA GLY A 110 -14.24 -20.82 1.22
C GLY A 110 -15.54 -20.23 0.66
N PRO A 111 -15.92 -18.98 1.02
CA PRO A 111 -17.11 -18.35 0.48
C PRO A 111 -16.93 -17.76 -0.91
N LEU A 112 -15.72 -17.35 -1.31
CA LEU A 112 -15.47 -16.70 -2.60
C LEU A 112 -14.48 -17.53 -3.43
N MET A 113 -14.84 -17.77 -4.69
CA MET A 113 -13.97 -18.44 -5.67
C MET A 113 -13.89 -17.60 -6.94
N PHE A 114 -12.68 -17.43 -7.47
CA PHE A 114 -12.42 -16.64 -8.67
C PHE A 114 -11.10 -17.05 -9.33
N ARG A 115 -10.88 -16.59 -10.56
CA ARG A 115 -9.64 -16.81 -11.32
C ARG A 115 -8.84 -15.54 -11.52
N ILE A 116 -7.52 -15.69 -11.59
CA ILE A 116 -6.60 -14.67 -12.09
C ILE A 116 -5.97 -15.24 -13.37
N GLY A 117 -6.18 -14.57 -14.50
CA GLY A 117 -5.60 -14.98 -15.78
C GLY A 117 -4.08 -14.77 -15.84
N LYS A 118 -3.41 -15.53 -16.71
CA LYS A 118 -1.97 -15.40 -17.01
C LYS A 118 -1.68 -14.49 -18.22
N GLU A 119 -2.70 -13.84 -18.77
CA GLU A 119 -2.59 -12.85 -19.85
C GLU A 119 -3.27 -11.54 -19.45
N GLY A 120 -2.58 -10.41 -19.65
CA GLY A 120 -2.98 -9.10 -19.17
C GLY A 120 -3.16 -9.05 -17.65
N PHE A 121 -3.84 -8.02 -17.18
CA PHE A 121 -4.24 -7.91 -15.78
C PHE A 121 -5.70 -7.47 -15.67
N VAL A 122 -6.54 -8.45 -15.32
CA VAL A 122 -7.87 -8.26 -14.77
C VAL A 122 -7.82 -8.81 -13.34
N PRO A 123 -8.29 -8.08 -12.31
CA PRO A 123 -8.15 -8.53 -10.92
C PRO A 123 -8.80 -9.87 -10.60
N LEU A 124 -9.83 -10.23 -11.37
CA LEU A 124 -10.58 -11.48 -11.21
C LEU A 124 -11.42 -11.78 -12.45
N SER A 125 -11.74 -13.05 -12.63
CA SER A 125 -12.73 -13.58 -13.57
C SER A 125 -13.44 -14.80 -12.97
N ASP A 126 -14.53 -15.25 -13.60
CA ASP A 126 -15.34 -16.42 -13.21
C ASP A 126 -15.64 -16.49 -11.70
N VAL A 127 -16.41 -15.52 -11.21
CA VAL A 127 -16.65 -15.33 -9.78
C VAL A 127 -17.82 -16.19 -9.31
N SER A 128 -17.59 -16.95 -8.24
CA SER A 128 -18.64 -17.66 -7.50
C SER A 128 -18.63 -17.27 -6.02
N LEU A 129 -19.82 -17.08 -5.45
CA LEU A 129 -20.04 -16.76 -4.04
C LEU A 129 -20.95 -17.84 -3.42
N LEU A 130 -20.49 -18.46 -2.33
CA LEU A 130 -21.20 -19.53 -1.62
C LEU A 130 -21.64 -20.68 -2.55
N GLY A 131 -20.77 -21.03 -3.51
CA GLY A 131 -21.03 -22.05 -4.52
C GLY A 131 -21.97 -21.64 -5.65
N GLN A 132 -22.52 -20.42 -5.63
CA GLN A 132 -23.32 -19.88 -6.71
C GLN A 132 -22.46 -19.04 -7.65
N LYS A 133 -22.48 -19.37 -8.94
CA LYS A 133 -21.80 -18.57 -9.97
C LYS A 133 -22.51 -17.21 -10.09
N LEU A 134 -21.77 -16.14 -9.79
CA LEU A 134 -22.28 -14.77 -9.91
C LEU A 134 -22.07 -14.25 -11.34
N TRP A 135 -20.82 -14.27 -11.82
CA TRP A 135 -20.40 -13.55 -13.00
C TRP A 135 -19.39 -14.32 -13.86
N SER A 136 -19.42 -14.13 -15.18
CA SER A 136 -18.52 -14.75 -16.16
C SER A 136 -17.27 -13.91 -16.43
N GLU A 137 -16.42 -14.36 -17.37
CA GLU A 137 -15.06 -13.84 -17.60
C GLU A 137 -14.94 -12.35 -17.99
N GLU A 138 -16.02 -11.68 -18.40
CA GLU A 138 -15.97 -10.34 -19.01
C GLU A 138 -16.54 -9.21 -18.13
N THR A 139 -16.67 -9.39 -16.81
CA THR A 139 -17.32 -8.36 -15.97
C THR A 139 -16.43 -7.18 -15.56
N LEU A 140 -15.12 -7.27 -15.71
CA LEU A 140 -14.20 -6.16 -15.43
C LEU A 140 -13.46 -5.75 -16.70
N SER A 141 -13.38 -4.45 -16.97
CA SER A 141 -12.75 -3.90 -18.19
C SER A 141 -11.22 -3.95 -18.22
N GLY A 142 -10.58 -4.50 -17.18
CA GLY A 142 -9.20 -4.14 -16.84
C GLY A 142 -9.05 -2.65 -16.51
N PHE A 143 -7.80 -2.22 -16.36
CA PHE A 143 -7.43 -0.84 -16.06
C PHE A 143 -7.13 -0.09 -17.35
N ASN A 144 -7.86 1.00 -17.59
CA ASN A 144 -7.76 1.79 -18.82
C ASN A 144 -7.30 3.21 -18.51
N LEU A 145 -6.24 3.66 -19.18
CA LEU A 145 -5.60 4.97 -18.98
C LEU A 145 -5.59 5.74 -20.29
N ARG A 146 -5.73 7.07 -20.21
CA ARG A 146 -5.65 7.96 -21.38
C ARG A 146 -4.59 9.04 -21.17
N PHE A 147 -3.69 9.16 -22.14
CA PHE A 147 -2.64 10.15 -22.22
C PHE A 147 -2.77 10.95 -23.51
N GLY A 148 -3.43 12.11 -23.46
CA GLY A 148 -3.82 12.88 -24.63
C GLY A 148 -4.73 12.07 -25.56
N THR A 149 -4.25 11.81 -26.78
CA THR A 149 -4.96 11.00 -27.78
C THR A 149 -4.69 9.51 -27.66
N GLN A 150 -3.70 9.09 -26.86
CA GLN A 150 -3.35 7.69 -26.67
C GLN A 150 -4.17 7.08 -25.54
N GLN A 151 -4.76 5.92 -25.79
CA GLN A 151 -5.37 5.08 -24.76
C GLN A 151 -4.54 3.82 -24.57
N VAL A 152 -4.38 3.39 -23.33
CA VAL A 152 -3.70 2.15 -22.98
C VAL A 152 -4.54 1.31 -22.02
N THR A 153 -4.42 0.00 -22.10
CA THR A 153 -5.21 -0.96 -21.32
C THR A 153 -4.33 -2.04 -20.70
N SER A 154 -4.73 -2.56 -19.55
CA SER A 154 -4.08 -3.71 -18.92
C SER A 154 -4.50 -5.05 -19.53
N LEU A 155 -5.43 -5.09 -20.49
CA LEU A 155 -5.87 -6.32 -21.15
C LEU A 155 -4.88 -6.81 -22.21
N GLU A 156 -4.88 -8.13 -22.45
CA GLU A 156 -4.27 -8.76 -23.64
C GLU A 156 -2.79 -8.38 -23.87
N ALA A 157 -2.02 -8.29 -22.77
CA ALA A 157 -0.59 -8.01 -22.78
C ALA A 157 0.18 -9.13 -22.06
N PRO A 158 1.41 -9.48 -22.49
CA PRO A 158 2.23 -10.43 -21.76
C PRO A 158 2.47 -9.95 -20.32
N VAL A 159 2.18 -10.82 -19.36
CA VAL A 159 2.44 -10.56 -17.94
C VAL A 159 3.21 -11.72 -17.30
N THR A 160 3.93 -11.41 -16.23
CA THR A 160 4.46 -12.40 -15.29
C THR A 160 3.53 -12.44 -14.09
N VAL A 161 3.04 -13.64 -13.76
CA VAL A 161 2.22 -13.88 -12.57
C VAL A 161 3.06 -14.64 -11.54
N GLU A 162 3.23 -14.06 -10.35
CA GLU A 162 3.95 -14.67 -9.22
C GLU A 162 3.01 -14.83 -8.04
N VAL A 163 2.91 -16.06 -7.50
CA VAL A 163 2.26 -16.30 -6.21
C VAL A 163 3.25 -15.91 -5.11
N ILE A 164 3.09 -14.70 -4.57
CA ILE A 164 3.95 -14.14 -3.52
C ILE A 164 3.79 -14.92 -2.21
N GLU A 165 2.56 -15.35 -1.93
CA GLU A 165 2.21 -16.09 -0.74
C GLU A 165 0.97 -16.95 -1.00
N ALA A 166 1.01 -18.23 -0.61
CA ALA A 166 -0.14 -19.12 -0.64
C ALA A 166 -0.16 -19.97 0.63
N GLY A 167 -0.93 -19.54 1.62
CA GLY A 167 -1.14 -20.29 2.85
C GLY A 167 -2.62 -20.36 3.23
N PRO A 168 -2.94 -21.03 4.35
CA PRO A 168 -4.32 -21.34 4.69
C PRO A 168 -5.15 -20.12 5.11
N LEU A 169 -4.54 -19.00 5.53
CA LEU A 169 -5.26 -17.80 5.94
C LEU A 169 -5.30 -16.72 4.85
N ARG A 170 -4.29 -16.66 3.99
CA ARG A 170 -4.08 -15.57 3.04
C ARG A 170 -3.41 -16.07 1.78
N VAL A 171 -3.82 -15.48 0.65
CA VAL A 171 -3.15 -15.62 -0.65
C VAL A 171 -2.82 -14.23 -1.16
N GLU A 172 -1.63 -14.08 -1.72
CA GLU A 172 -1.19 -12.89 -2.43
C GLU A 172 -0.59 -13.28 -3.78
N VAL A 173 -1.13 -12.70 -4.84
CA VAL A 173 -0.65 -12.87 -6.21
C VAL A 173 -0.24 -11.51 -6.75
N GLU A 174 0.93 -11.45 -7.38
CA GLU A 174 1.45 -10.28 -8.06
C GLU A 174 1.47 -10.53 -9.57
N VAL A 175 1.13 -9.50 -10.33
CA VAL A 175 1.12 -9.51 -11.79
C VAL A 175 1.96 -8.34 -12.29
N ARG A 176 3.00 -8.58 -13.09
CA ARG A 176 3.86 -7.54 -13.67
C ARG A 176 3.81 -7.60 -15.18
N GLY A 177 3.78 -6.44 -15.83
CA GLY A 177 3.85 -6.38 -17.29
C GLY A 177 3.81 -4.96 -17.79
N ILE A 178 3.20 -4.77 -18.94
CA ILE A 178 3.03 -3.48 -19.60
C ILE A 178 1.59 -3.31 -20.06
N HIS A 179 1.12 -2.07 -20.13
CA HIS A 179 -0.15 -1.79 -20.79
C HIS A 179 0.03 -1.88 -22.31
N ARG A 180 -1.03 -2.25 -23.01
CA ARG A 180 -1.10 -2.24 -24.48
C ARG A 180 -1.76 -0.96 -24.97
N ILE A 181 -1.36 -0.43 -26.13
CA ILE A 181 -2.10 0.66 -26.80
C ILE A 181 -3.45 0.13 -27.29
N ALA A 182 -4.53 0.86 -27.01
CA ALA A 182 -5.88 0.53 -27.43
C ALA A 182 -6.21 1.15 -28.81
N ASP A 183 -5.57 0.67 -29.88
CA ASP A 183 -5.76 1.17 -31.25
C ASP A 183 -6.68 0.27 -32.13
N GLY A 184 -7.30 -0.75 -31.53
CA GLY A 184 -8.17 -1.71 -32.23
C GLY A 184 -7.41 -2.74 -33.07
N GLY A 185 -6.07 -2.73 -33.06
CA GLY A 185 -5.21 -3.75 -33.65
C GLY A 185 -4.51 -4.60 -32.58
N THR A 186 -4.02 -5.77 -32.98
CA THR A 186 -3.10 -6.56 -32.16
C THR A 186 -1.67 -6.07 -32.40
N GLY A 187 -1.03 -5.39 -31.45
CA GLY A 187 0.44 -5.49 -31.36
C GLY A 187 1.32 -4.29 -31.04
N THR A 188 0.86 -3.20 -30.42
CA THR A 188 1.81 -2.19 -29.90
C THR A 188 1.81 -2.14 -28.37
N GLU A 189 2.92 -2.62 -27.81
CA GLU A 189 3.32 -2.40 -26.42
C GLU A 189 3.39 -0.89 -26.14
N SER A 190 2.82 -0.44 -25.02
CA SER A 190 2.99 0.94 -24.58
C SER A 190 4.23 1.07 -23.69
N ALA A 191 4.74 2.30 -23.54
CA ALA A 191 5.82 2.61 -22.60
C ALA A 191 5.29 2.88 -21.18
N ILE A 192 4.24 2.18 -20.78
CA ILE A 192 3.59 2.29 -19.46
C ILE A 192 3.58 0.91 -18.81
N ALA A 193 4.54 0.66 -17.93
CA ALA A 193 4.58 -0.59 -17.17
C ALA A 193 3.43 -0.66 -16.15
N LEU A 194 3.08 -1.89 -15.75
CA LEU A 194 2.07 -2.18 -14.75
C LEU A 194 2.57 -3.15 -13.69
N ARG A 195 2.09 -2.93 -12.45
CA ARG A 195 2.18 -3.88 -11.35
C ARG A 195 0.81 -4.00 -10.68
N GLY A 196 0.21 -5.18 -10.81
CA GLY A 196 -1.03 -5.58 -10.15
C GLY A 196 -0.75 -6.45 -8.93
N ARG A 197 -1.60 -6.35 -7.91
CA ARG A 197 -1.61 -7.25 -6.75
C ARG A 197 -3.03 -7.63 -6.39
N VAL A 198 -3.26 -8.91 -6.09
CA VAL A 198 -4.53 -9.41 -5.58
C VAL A 198 -4.28 -10.13 -4.25
N ILE A 199 -5.02 -9.73 -3.21
CA ILE A 199 -4.94 -10.33 -1.87
C ILE A 199 -6.31 -10.87 -1.49
N ALA A 200 -6.36 -12.15 -1.12
CA ALA A 200 -7.57 -12.85 -0.68
C ALA A 200 -7.36 -13.48 0.70
N TYR A 201 -8.44 -13.57 1.48
CA TYR A 201 -8.39 -14.00 2.89
C TYR A 201 -9.40 -15.09 3.18
N ALA A 202 -9.01 -16.06 4.01
CA ALA A 202 -9.81 -17.22 4.33
C ALA A 202 -11.14 -16.83 5.01
N GLY A 203 -12.25 -17.34 4.50
CA GLY A 203 -13.58 -17.07 5.02
C GLY A 203 -14.12 -15.68 4.69
N LYS A 204 -13.46 -14.91 3.80
CA LYS A 204 -13.90 -13.55 3.44
C LYS A 204 -14.49 -13.48 2.03
N PRO A 205 -15.63 -12.78 1.85
CA PRO A 205 -16.26 -12.55 0.55
C PRO A 205 -15.73 -11.28 -0.11
N TYR A 206 -14.48 -10.90 0.14
CA TYR A 206 -13.85 -9.73 -0.48
C TYR A 206 -12.40 -9.99 -0.81
N ILE A 207 -11.88 -9.23 -1.75
CA ILE A 207 -10.45 -9.17 -2.06
C ILE A 207 -9.95 -7.72 -1.99
N HIS A 208 -8.64 -7.57 -1.82
CA HIS A 208 -7.95 -6.30 -2.04
C HIS A 208 -7.21 -6.36 -3.36
N VAL A 209 -7.26 -5.27 -4.11
CA VAL A 209 -6.60 -5.13 -5.42
C VAL A 209 -5.72 -3.91 -5.38
N GLU A 210 -4.47 -4.04 -5.81
CA GLU A 210 -3.61 -2.90 -6.13
C GLU A 210 -3.35 -2.86 -7.63
N HIS A 211 -3.29 -1.64 -8.19
CA HIS A 211 -2.73 -1.41 -9.52
C HIS A 211 -1.81 -0.20 -9.46
N GLN A 212 -0.60 -0.39 -9.98
CA GLN A 212 0.37 0.67 -10.23
C GLN A 212 0.61 0.77 -11.74
N PHE A 213 0.57 1.99 -12.27
CA PHE A 213 1.22 2.31 -13.55
C PHE A 213 2.59 2.93 -13.30
N ILE A 214 3.52 2.77 -14.24
CA ILE A 214 4.84 3.37 -14.22
C ILE A 214 5.15 3.95 -15.60
N HIS A 215 5.56 5.21 -15.65
CA HIS A 215 5.99 5.88 -16.87
C HIS A 215 7.43 5.45 -17.23
N THR A 216 7.55 4.58 -18.24
CA THR A 216 8.83 3.98 -18.68
C THR A 216 9.22 4.40 -20.11
N SER A 217 8.75 5.56 -20.56
CA SER A 217 9.07 6.10 -21.90
C SER A 217 10.28 7.03 -21.86
N GLU A 218 10.83 7.37 -23.03
CA GLU A 218 11.88 8.39 -23.15
C GLU A 218 11.35 9.83 -23.05
N GLU A 219 10.03 10.04 -23.14
CA GLU A 219 9.42 11.35 -22.97
C GLU A 219 9.67 11.84 -21.54
N ALA A 220 10.03 13.12 -21.40
CA ALA A 220 10.31 13.70 -20.09
C ALA A 220 9.06 13.76 -19.19
N GLU A 221 7.88 13.85 -19.83
CA GLU A 221 6.61 14.11 -19.18
C GLU A 221 5.45 13.57 -20.02
N LEU A 222 4.46 12.99 -19.33
CA LEU A 222 3.16 12.62 -19.87
C LEU A 222 2.06 13.34 -19.09
N THR A 223 0.91 13.49 -19.73
CA THR A 223 -0.30 14.04 -19.13
C THR A 223 -1.35 12.95 -19.05
N LEU A 224 -1.69 12.51 -17.84
CA LEU A 224 -2.74 11.52 -17.58
C LEU A 224 -4.09 12.24 -17.46
N ASP A 225 -4.95 12.03 -18.44
CA ASP A 225 -6.26 12.69 -18.51
C ASP A 225 -7.39 11.85 -17.89
N GLU A 226 -7.23 10.53 -17.85
CA GLU A 226 -8.28 9.62 -17.38
C GLU A 226 -7.67 8.29 -16.98
N TYR A 227 -8.19 7.70 -15.91
CA TYR A 227 -7.79 6.39 -15.43
C TYR A 227 -8.99 5.69 -14.79
N THR A 228 -9.47 4.60 -15.39
CA THR A 228 -10.69 3.90 -14.96
C THR A 228 -10.55 2.38 -14.82
N LEU A 229 -11.40 1.82 -13.96
CA LEU A 229 -11.76 0.40 -13.88
C LEU A 229 -13.28 0.31 -13.92
N GLN A 230 -13.84 -0.45 -14.85
CA GLN A 230 -15.29 -0.62 -14.97
C GLN A 230 -15.69 -2.03 -14.56
N PHE A 231 -16.76 -2.14 -13.79
CA PHE A 231 -17.47 -3.36 -13.47
C PHE A 231 -18.82 -3.35 -14.18
N GLN A 232 -19.06 -4.31 -15.07
CA GLN A 232 -20.25 -4.38 -15.93
C GLN A 232 -20.88 -5.78 -15.83
N PRO A 233 -21.65 -6.07 -14.78
CA PRO A 233 -22.28 -7.37 -14.59
C PRO A 233 -23.47 -7.57 -15.54
N GLN A 234 -23.78 -8.82 -15.85
CA GLN A 234 -25.06 -9.17 -16.46
C GLN A 234 -26.15 -9.20 -15.38
N ALA A 235 -27.05 -8.21 -15.39
CA ALA A 235 -28.14 -8.13 -14.44
C ALA A 235 -29.11 -9.32 -14.56
N THR A 236 -29.42 -9.96 -13.44
CA THR A 236 -30.44 -11.02 -13.36
C THR A 236 -31.79 -10.53 -12.83
N GLY A 237 -31.80 -9.34 -12.21
CA GLY A 237 -32.98 -8.64 -11.71
C GLY A 237 -32.94 -7.15 -12.05
N THR A 238 -33.71 -6.33 -11.30
CA THR A 238 -33.67 -4.87 -11.48
C THR A 238 -32.49 -4.29 -10.70
N PRO A 239 -31.49 -3.68 -11.36
CA PRO A 239 -30.33 -3.12 -10.67
C PRO A 239 -30.73 -2.00 -9.71
N LYS A 240 -30.05 -1.97 -8.57
CA LYS A 240 -30.05 -0.89 -7.59
C LYS A 240 -28.62 -0.44 -7.39
N THR A 241 -28.45 0.86 -7.20
CA THR A 241 -27.13 1.44 -7.01
C THR A 241 -27.11 2.35 -5.79
N ALA A 242 -25.96 2.38 -5.12
CA ALA A 242 -25.70 3.30 -4.04
C ALA A 242 -24.29 3.87 -4.11
N LEU A 243 -24.11 5.03 -3.47
CA LEU A 243 -22.82 5.67 -3.28
C LEU A 243 -22.71 6.11 -1.82
N GLY A 244 -21.60 5.74 -1.19
CA GLY A 244 -21.27 6.15 0.17
C GLY A 244 -20.05 7.04 0.19
N GLN A 245 -20.16 8.17 0.88
CA GLN A 245 -19.05 9.07 1.15
C GLN A 245 -19.12 9.58 2.59
N GLY A 246 -18.00 9.54 3.30
CA GLY A 246 -17.93 10.02 4.68
C GLY A 246 -16.56 10.55 5.03
N PHE A 247 -16.51 11.62 5.82
CA PHE A 247 -15.30 12.20 6.43
C PHE A 247 -15.53 12.62 7.90
N TYR A 248 -16.71 12.25 8.43
CA TYR A 248 -17.12 12.34 9.83
C TYR A 248 -18.15 11.22 10.10
N ARG A 249 -19.21 11.20 9.28
CA ARG A 249 -20.18 10.12 9.18
C ARG A 249 -20.47 9.85 7.70
N THR A 250 -20.47 8.59 7.31
CA THR A 250 -20.82 8.19 5.94
C THR A 250 -22.28 8.51 5.64
N THR A 251 -22.49 9.29 4.59
CA THR A 251 -23.80 9.49 3.96
C THR A 251 -23.92 8.48 2.83
N ILE A 252 -25.10 7.87 2.70
CA ILE A 252 -25.39 6.87 1.67
C ILE A 252 -26.51 7.42 0.81
N GLU A 253 -26.24 7.57 -0.48
CA GLU A 253 -27.21 7.95 -1.50
C GLU A 253 -27.61 6.71 -2.30
N GLU A 254 -28.91 6.48 -2.47
CA GLU A 254 -29.45 5.45 -3.36
C GLU A 254 -30.16 6.10 -4.55
N GLY A 255 -29.99 5.52 -5.74
CA GLY A 255 -30.57 6.04 -6.97
C GLY A 255 -30.57 5.03 -8.10
N LYS A 256 -31.19 5.41 -9.23
CA LYS A 256 -31.06 4.67 -10.50
C LYS A 256 -29.70 4.86 -11.15
N ALA A 257 -29.11 6.03 -10.90
CA ALA A 257 -27.74 6.38 -11.22
C ALA A 257 -27.25 7.30 -10.11
N VAL A 258 -26.05 7.05 -9.61
CA VAL A 258 -25.36 7.86 -8.60
C VAL A 258 -23.97 8.18 -9.11
N HIS A 259 -23.47 9.38 -8.81
CA HIS A 259 -22.15 9.81 -9.23
C HIS A 259 -21.61 10.86 -8.26
N MET A 260 -20.34 10.74 -7.90
CA MET A 260 -19.61 11.76 -7.16
C MET A 260 -18.15 11.77 -7.58
N ALA A 261 -17.61 12.97 -7.76
CA ALA A 261 -16.17 13.21 -7.87
C ALA A 261 -15.66 13.88 -6.58
N LEU A 262 -14.43 13.54 -6.21
CA LEU A 262 -13.62 14.19 -5.18
C LEU A 262 -12.55 14.99 -5.91
N ASP A 263 -12.47 16.29 -5.65
CA ASP A 263 -11.52 17.22 -6.27
C ASP A 263 -10.91 18.19 -5.24
N ALA A 264 -9.96 19.00 -5.68
CA ALA A 264 -9.27 19.94 -4.80
C ALA A 264 -10.22 20.94 -4.12
N GLU A 265 -11.25 21.41 -4.84
CA GLU A 265 -12.20 22.40 -4.33
C GLU A 265 -13.06 21.80 -3.20
N LEU A 266 -13.59 20.60 -3.40
CA LEU A 266 -14.33 19.88 -2.37
C LEU A 266 -13.47 19.67 -1.12
N LEU A 267 -12.22 19.25 -1.29
CA LEU A 267 -11.31 19.00 -0.17
C LEU A 267 -10.96 20.29 0.59
N LEU A 268 -10.85 21.43 -0.09
CA LEU A 268 -10.56 22.72 0.56
C LEU A 268 -11.65 23.14 1.55
N TYR A 269 -12.91 22.79 1.28
CA TYR A 269 -14.06 23.18 2.11
C TYR A 269 -14.57 22.06 3.03
N GLN A 270 -13.94 20.88 3.01
CA GLN A 270 -14.25 19.81 3.96
C GLN A 270 -13.50 20.00 5.28
N ALA A 271 -14.24 20.19 6.37
CA ALA A 271 -13.66 20.17 7.71
C ALA A 271 -13.42 18.71 8.14
N ASN A 272 -12.14 18.35 8.29
CA ASN A 272 -11.73 17.03 8.77
C ASN A 272 -10.77 17.19 9.96
N GLU A 273 -11.08 16.53 11.08
CA GLU A 273 -10.28 16.57 12.31
C GLU A 273 -9.46 15.29 12.52
N HIS A 274 -9.47 14.38 11.54
CA HIS A 274 -8.70 13.14 11.63
C HIS A 274 -7.22 13.39 11.32
N PHE A 275 -6.37 12.48 11.78
CA PHE A 275 -4.99 12.45 11.33
C PHE A 275 -4.94 11.85 9.93
N ILE A 276 -4.83 12.71 8.92
CA ILE A 276 -5.09 12.35 7.52
C ILE A 276 -4.19 11.24 6.95
N ASP A 277 -2.96 11.08 7.47
CA ASP A 277 -2.06 9.98 7.07
C ASP A 277 -2.66 8.62 7.48
N SER A 278 -3.44 8.60 8.57
CA SER A 278 -4.13 7.42 9.09
C SER A 278 -5.50 7.24 8.48
N PHE A 279 -6.32 8.29 8.50
CA PHE A 279 -7.72 8.21 8.14
C PHE A 279 -8.21 9.58 7.70
N TYR A 280 -9.05 9.60 6.66
CA TYR A 280 -9.82 10.77 6.29
C TYR A 280 -11.30 10.43 6.28
N GLY A 281 -11.64 9.28 5.68
CA GLY A 281 -13.00 8.95 5.33
C GLY A 281 -13.13 7.67 4.52
N ASP A 282 -14.35 7.31 4.15
CA ASP A 282 -14.66 6.25 3.20
C ASP A 282 -15.30 6.80 1.92
N PHE A 283 -15.04 6.11 0.81
CA PHE A 283 -15.61 6.43 -0.49
C PHE A 283 -15.83 5.12 -1.27
N TRP A 284 -17.09 4.78 -1.51
CA TRP A 284 -17.47 3.51 -2.10
C TRP A 284 -18.75 3.61 -2.91
N SER A 285 -18.93 2.67 -3.84
CA SER A 285 -20.17 2.53 -4.60
C SER A 285 -20.59 1.07 -4.64
N ASP A 286 -21.89 0.87 -4.69
CA ASP A 286 -22.52 -0.44 -4.68
C ASP A 286 -23.42 -0.58 -5.90
N TRP A 287 -23.31 -1.74 -6.54
CA TRP A 287 -24.23 -2.20 -7.55
C TRP A 287 -24.77 -3.55 -7.10
N ARG A 288 -26.09 -3.73 -7.15
CA ARG A 288 -26.73 -4.98 -6.76
C ARG A 288 -28.04 -5.24 -7.50
N ASP A 289 -28.37 -6.51 -7.66
CA ASP A 289 -29.70 -6.97 -8.04
C ASP A 289 -30.27 -7.90 -6.94
N ASP A 290 -31.29 -8.70 -7.27
CA ASP A 290 -31.93 -9.57 -6.28
C ASP A 290 -31.09 -10.80 -5.88
N LYS A 291 -29.98 -11.08 -6.59
CA LYS A 291 -29.15 -12.29 -6.40
C LYS A 291 -27.69 -12.01 -6.09
N SER A 292 -27.19 -10.84 -6.48
CA SER A 292 -25.76 -10.54 -6.48
C SER A 292 -25.52 -9.07 -6.24
N GLY A 293 -24.36 -8.73 -5.71
CA GLY A 293 -23.91 -7.36 -5.62
C GLY A 293 -22.41 -7.25 -5.37
N LEU A 294 -21.89 -6.10 -5.76
CA LEU A 294 -20.51 -5.68 -5.56
C LEU A 294 -20.51 -4.30 -4.92
N THR A 295 -19.92 -4.20 -3.73
CA THR A 295 -19.46 -2.93 -3.18
C THR A 295 -17.97 -2.75 -3.55
N LEU A 296 -17.65 -1.66 -4.24
CA LEU A 296 -16.29 -1.24 -4.59
C LEU A 296 -15.89 -0.02 -3.76
N SER A 297 -14.77 -0.14 -3.03
CA SER A 297 -14.22 0.96 -2.22
C SER A 297 -12.84 1.39 -2.71
N ILE A 298 -12.58 2.70 -2.75
CA ILE A 298 -11.26 3.25 -3.09
C ILE A 298 -10.52 3.60 -1.79
N TYR A 299 -9.34 3.02 -1.55
CA TYR A 299 -8.54 3.32 -0.36
C TYR A 299 -7.98 4.75 -0.43
N GLN A 300 -8.17 5.53 0.64
CA GLN A 300 -7.68 6.90 0.78
C GLN A 300 -8.06 7.81 -0.39
N ALA A 301 -9.30 7.68 -0.89
CA ALA A 301 -9.78 8.43 -2.04
C ALA A 301 -9.72 9.96 -1.82
N HIS A 302 -10.12 10.42 -0.64
CA HIS A 302 -10.04 11.83 -0.25
C HIS A 302 -8.62 12.35 -0.25
N GLN A 303 -7.67 11.56 0.27
CA GLN A 303 -6.27 11.99 0.31
C GLN A 303 -5.61 11.98 -1.07
N HIS A 304 -6.07 11.12 -1.99
CA HIS A 304 -5.52 10.95 -3.32
C HIS A 304 -6.38 11.56 -4.44
N PHE A 305 -7.21 12.57 -4.17
CA PHE A 305 -7.98 13.24 -5.22
C PHE A 305 -7.10 13.66 -6.42
N PRO A 306 -7.64 13.77 -7.64
CA PRO A 306 -9.03 13.57 -8.00
C PRO A 306 -9.42 12.09 -8.01
N LYS A 307 -10.67 11.76 -7.64
CA LYS A 307 -11.25 10.41 -7.67
C LYS A 307 -12.74 10.49 -7.97
N GLY A 308 -13.31 9.52 -8.66
CA GLY A 308 -14.73 9.48 -8.96
C GLY A 308 -15.31 8.08 -8.83
N LEU A 309 -16.58 8.02 -8.47
CA LEU A 309 -17.38 6.80 -8.48
C LEU A 309 -18.72 7.09 -9.12
N ARG A 310 -19.06 6.29 -10.13
CA ARG A 310 -20.38 6.27 -10.75
C ARG A 310 -20.94 4.86 -10.68
N ALA A 311 -22.22 4.74 -10.39
CA ALA A 311 -22.95 3.49 -10.58
C ALA A 311 -24.31 3.74 -11.22
N ASP A 312 -24.71 2.87 -12.13
CA ASP A 312 -26.03 2.89 -12.76
C ASP A 312 -26.49 1.47 -13.16
N ALA A 313 -27.50 1.37 -14.02
CA ALA A 313 -28.03 0.08 -14.47
C ALA A 313 -27.01 -0.82 -15.19
N ILE A 314 -25.95 -0.24 -15.79
CA ILE A 314 -24.90 -1.00 -16.50
C ILE A 314 -23.90 -1.57 -15.52
N GLY A 315 -23.57 -0.84 -14.44
CA GLY A 315 -22.57 -1.29 -13.49
C GLY A 315 -21.92 -0.14 -12.70
N ILE A 316 -20.66 -0.32 -12.31
CA ILE A 316 -19.84 0.66 -11.58
C ILE A 316 -18.68 1.12 -12.46
N THR A 317 -18.46 2.44 -12.54
CA THR A 317 -17.21 3.02 -13.05
C THR A 317 -16.42 3.58 -11.87
N CYS A 318 -15.26 2.97 -11.62
CA CYS A 318 -14.26 3.47 -10.68
C CYS A 318 -13.28 4.37 -11.42
N GLU A 319 -13.32 5.67 -11.13
CA GLU A 319 -12.50 6.69 -11.77
C GLU A 319 -11.33 7.04 -10.84
N LEU A 320 -10.19 6.40 -11.09
CA LEU A 320 -8.94 6.71 -10.40
C LEU A 320 -8.37 8.07 -10.83
N VAL A 321 -8.70 8.52 -12.04
CA VAL A 321 -8.65 9.91 -12.51
C VAL A 321 -9.90 10.13 -13.38
N PRO A 322 -10.87 10.94 -12.93
CA PRO A 322 -12.05 11.30 -13.73
C PRO A 322 -11.66 12.06 -15.01
N ALA A 323 -12.38 11.83 -16.11
CA ALA A 323 -12.07 12.42 -17.41
C ALA A 323 -12.27 13.94 -17.48
N ASP A 324 -13.05 14.50 -16.55
CA ASP A 324 -13.34 15.93 -16.40
C ASP A 324 -12.46 16.61 -15.35
N ALA A 325 -11.59 15.87 -14.67
CA ALA A 325 -10.62 16.44 -13.74
C ALA A 325 -9.47 17.14 -14.49
N ASP A 326 -8.77 18.04 -13.78
CA ASP A 326 -7.53 18.60 -14.30
C ASP A 326 -6.52 17.47 -14.61
N PRO A 327 -5.92 17.46 -15.82
CA PRO A 327 -4.99 16.41 -16.18
C PRO A 327 -3.77 16.35 -15.25
N ILE A 328 -3.33 15.13 -14.94
CA ILE A 328 -2.23 14.91 -14.02
C ILE A 328 -0.90 14.81 -14.78
N ARG A 329 0.03 15.67 -14.42
CA ARG A 329 1.41 15.64 -14.89
C ARG A 329 2.17 14.45 -14.29
N ILE A 330 2.77 13.61 -15.14
CA ILE A 330 3.57 12.45 -14.77
C ILE A 330 4.96 12.56 -15.40
N LEU A 331 6.00 12.70 -14.58
CA LEU A 331 7.38 12.77 -15.08
C LEU A 331 7.95 11.39 -15.42
N GLN A 332 8.99 11.37 -16.23
CA GLN A 332 9.73 10.16 -16.56
C GLN A 332 10.16 9.39 -15.31
N GLY A 333 9.85 8.09 -15.29
CA GLY A 333 10.16 7.17 -14.22
C GLY A 333 9.23 7.27 -13.00
N MET A 334 8.24 8.16 -12.99
CA MET A 334 7.22 8.18 -11.93
C MET A 334 6.24 7.02 -12.11
N GLY A 335 5.72 6.50 -11.02
CA GLY A 335 4.55 5.64 -10.99
C GLY A 335 3.50 6.14 -10.02
N LYS A 336 2.35 5.46 -10.00
CA LYS A 336 1.34 5.71 -8.97
C LYS A 336 0.53 4.47 -8.71
N THR A 337 0.44 4.08 -7.44
CA THR A 337 -0.38 2.95 -7.01
C THR A 337 -1.74 3.40 -6.46
N HIS A 338 -2.77 2.67 -6.86
CA HIS A 338 -4.13 2.73 -6.33
C HIS A 338 -4.50 1.41 -5.66
N ARG A 339 -5.30 1.47 -4.61
CA ARG A 339 -5.78 0.29 -3.87
C ARG A 339 -7.29 0.30 -3.76
N LEU A 340 -7.89 -0.84 -4.04
CA LEU A 340 -9.33 -1.06 -4.11
C LEU A 340 -9.72 -2.25 -3.23
N GLN A 341 -10.95 -2.22 -2.72
CA GLN A 341 -11.60 -3.40 -2.16
C GLN A 341 -12.81 -3.75 -3.01
N LEU A 342 -12.89 -5.02 -3.41
CA LEU A 342 -14.04 -5.59 -4.09
C LEU A 342 -14.75 -6.52 -3.10
N HIS A 343 -15.92 -6.13 -2.63
CA HIS A 343 -16.71 -6.87 -1.63
C HIS A 343 -18.00 -7.42 -2.26
N PHE A 344 -18.08 -8.75 -2.33
CA PHE A 344 -19.14 -9.50 -2.99
C PHE A 344 -20.23 -9.86 -1.99
N HIS A 345 -21.49 -9.74 -2.41
CA HIS A 345 -22.64 -10.12 -1.60
C HIS A 345 -23.79 -10.62 -2.47
N ASP A 346 -24.84 -11.10 -1.82
CA ASP A 346 -26.04 -11.71 -2.43
C ASP A 346 -27.11 -10.69 -2.86
N GLY A 347 -26.75 -9.39 -2.89
CA GLY A 347 -27.68 -8.30 -3.18
C GLY A 347 -28.64 -7.91 -2.05
N GLN A 348 -28.68 -8.66 -0.94
CA GLN A 348 -29.52 -8.37 0.23
C GLN A 348 -28.74 -7.77 1.41
N LEU A 349 -27.41 -7.74 1.33
CA LEU A 349 -26.55 -7.12 2.34
C LEU A 349 -26.97 -5.65 2.60
N PRO A 350 -27.21 -5.26 3.86
CA PRO A 350 -27.55 -3.87 4.17
C PRO A 350 -26.40 -2.92 3.78
N LEU A 351 -26.74 -1.78 3.16
CA LEU A 351 -25.74 -0.77 2.76
C LEU A 351 -24.93 -0.22 3.94
N SER A 352 -25.47 -0.26 5.16
CA SER A 352 -24.72 0.06 6.38
C SER A 352 -23.59 -0.93 6.68
N GLU A 353 -23.75 -2.20 6.31
CA GLU A 353 -22.70 -3.21 6.41
C GLU A 353 -21.66 -3.05 5.30
N CYS A 354 -22.09 -2.67 4.09
CA CYS A 354 -21.18 -2.26 3.01
C CYS A 354 -20.27 -1.09 3.45
N SER A 355 -20.86 -0.04 4.02
CA SER A 355 -20.11 1.09 4.60
C SER A 355 -19.21 0.66 5.75
N THR A 356 -19.68 -0.22 6.64
CA THR A 356 -18.87 -0.75 7.75
C THR A 356 -17.62 -1.45 7.23
N ARG A 357 -17.75 -2.29 6.19
CA ARG A 357 -16.62 -2.98 5.58
C ARG A 357 -15.65 -2.02 4.91
N SER A 358 -16.19 -1.01 4.21
CA SER A 358 -15.41 0.07 3.60
C SER A 358 -14.59 0.84 4.64
N LEU A 359 -15.19 1.25 5.75
CA LEU A 359 -14.49 1.93 6.85
C LEU A 359 -13.36 1.09 7.43
N GLN A 360 -13.59 -0.21 7.63
CA GLN A 360 -12.55 -1.12 8.12
C GLN A 360 -11.44 -1.36 7.08
N PHE A 361 -11.72 -1.20 5.78
CA PHE A 361 -10.71 -1.20 4.73
C PHE A 361 -9.86 0.09 4.74
N GLN A 362 -10.47 1.25 5.00
CA GLN A 362 -9.76 2.53 5.14
C GLN A 362 -8.86 2.56 6.37
N LEU A 363 -9.30 1.91 7.46
CA LEU A 363 -8.61 1.91 8.74
C LEU A 363 -8.39 0.48 9.25
N PRO A 364 -7.47 -0.28 8.64
CA PRO A 364 -7.26 -1.67 9.01
C PRO A 364 -6.74 -1.81 10.44
N ASP A 365 -7.17 -2.89 11.10
CA ASP A 365 -6.69 -3.29 12.42
C ASP A 365 -5.21 -3.70 12.35
N ARG A 366 -4.36 -2.97 13.09
CA ARG A 366 -2.93 -3.22 13.21
C ARG A 366 -2.56 -3.29 14.69
N PRO A 367 -2.18 -4.47 15.22
CA PRO A 367 -1.80 -4.54 16.62
C PRO A 367 -0.46 -3.85 16.85
N ALA A 368 -0.34 -3.15 17.96
CA ALA A 368 0.91 -2.59 18.42
C ALA A 368 1.68 -3.59 19.29
N LEU A 369 3.00 -3.62 19.08
CA LEU A 369 3.95 -4.25 20.00
C LEU A 369 4.32 -3.25 21.09
N ALA A 370 4.61 -3.77 22.29
CA ALA A 370 5.10 -2.94 23.38
C ALA A 370 6.50 -2.38 23.06
N ARG A 371 6.78 -1.13 23.42
CA ARG A 371 8.12 -0.53 23.35
C ARG A 371 9.22 -1.44 23.92
N ALA A 372 8.94 -2.10 25.05
CA ALA A 372 9.89 -3.01 25.69
C ALA A 372 10.28 -4.19 24.77
N TRP A 373 9.39 -4.61 23.86
CA TRP A 373 9.69 -5.64 22.87
C TRP A 373 10.68 -5.12 21.83
N TYR A 374 10.43 -3.93 21.25
CA TYR A 374 11.38 -3.30 20.33
C TYR A 374 12.74 -3.04 20.97
N ALA A 375 12.76 -2.55 22.22
CA ALA A 375 14.00 -2.31 22.95
C ALA A 375 14.81 -3.61 23.20
N ALA A 376 14.13 -4.70 23.54
CA ALA A 376 14.79 -5.99 23.81
C ALA A 376 15.29 -6.69 22.53
N ASN A 377 14.57 -6.54 21.41
CA ASN A 377 14.90 -7.21 20.17
C ASN A 377 15.76 -6.37 19.21
N ASN A 378 15.71 -5.04 19.36
CA ASN A 378 16.49 -4.02 18.65
C ASN A 378 16.83 -4.39 17.18
N PRO A 379 15.82 -4.54 16.31
CA PRO A 379 16.04 -5.04 14.95
C PRO A 379 16.91 -4.12 14.10
N TRP A 380 16.95 -2.84 14.42
CA TRP A 380 17.75 -1.81 13.74
C TRP A 380 19.21 -1.76 14.22
N ARG A 381 19.57 -2.52 15.27
CA ARG A 381 20.87 -2.42 15.96
C ARG A 381 21.21 -1.00 16.41
N GLU A 382 20.18 -0.24 16.79
CA GLU A 382 20.37 1.13 17.27
C GLU A 382 21.14 1.12 18.57
N THR A 383 22.17 1.96 18.64
CA THR A 383 22.93 2.19 19.89
C THR A 383 22.13 3.04 20.87
N PHE A 384 21.05 3.70 20.39
CA PHE A 384 20.19 4.58 21.16
C PHE A 384 18.72 4.14 21.09
N PHE A 385 18.37 3.12 21.85
CA PHE A 385 16.97 2.84 22.22
C PHE A 385 16.82 3.11 23.74
N PRO A 386 16.69 4.39 24.14
CA PRO A 386 16.75 4.77 25.55
C PRO A 386 15.67 4.03 26.34
N THR A 387 16.00 3.56 27.55
CA THR A 387 15.04 2.89 28.44
C THR A 387 13.93 3.84 28.90
N SER A 388 14.24 5.14 28.99
CA SER A 388 13.30 6.22 29.29
C SER A 388 13.67 7.49 28.53
N LEU A 389 12.68 8.23 28.03
CA LEU A 389 12.85 9.59 27.53
C LEU A 389 12.02 10.55 28.40
N PRO A 390 12.50 11.77 28.67
CA PRO A 390 11.70 12.77 29.37
C PRO A 390 10.43 13.11 28.60
N ASP A 391 9.30 13.29 29.28
CA ASP A 391 8.01 13.64 28.65
C ASP A 391 8.11 14.87 27.75
N ARG A 392 8.90 15.88 28.17
CA ARG A 392 9.15 17.09 27.35
C ARG A 392 9.72 16.78 25.96
N LEU A 393 10.50 15.71 25.82
CA LEU A 393 11.07 15.30 24.54
C LEU A 393 10.02 14.60 23.68
N PHE A 394 9.16 13.76 24.27
CA PHE A 394 8.00 13.22 23.56
C PHE A 394 7.06 14.33 23.11
N THR A 395 6.76 15.31 23.97
CA THR A 395 5.97 16.49 23.58
C THR A 395 6.61 17.21 22.40
N PHE A 396 7.93 17.44 22.43
CA PHE A 396 8.64 18.07 21.32
C PHE A 396 8.52 17.26 20.03
N PHE A 397 8.78 15.95 20.06
CA PHE A 397 8.66 15.10 18.88
C PHE A 397 7.22 14.98 18.37
N HIS A 398 6.22 14.97 19.25
CA HIS A 398 4.81 15.07 18.86
C HIS A 398 4.53 16.38 18.14
N CYS A 399 4.95 17.52 18.69
CA CYS A 399 4.77 18.81 18.04
C CYS A 399 5.46 18.88 16.67
N VAL A 400 6.66 18.33 16.52
CA VAL A 400 7.37 18.30 15.23
C VAL A 400 6.65 17.40 14.23
N HIS A 401 6.19 16.23 14.65
CA HIS A 401 5.49 15.29 13.77
C HIS A 401 4.11 15.81 13.35
N ASP A 402 3.32 16.25 14.33
CA ASP A 402 1.93 16.70 14.15
C ASP A 402 1.89 18.08 13.46
N GLY A 403 2.93 18.90 13.63
CA GLY A 403 3.08 20.22 13.00
C GLY A 403 3.62 20.18 11.56
N ARG A 404 3.94 19.00 11.01
CA ARG A 404 4.36 18.89 9.61
C ARG A 404 3.22 19.33 8.68
N PRO A 405 3.49 20.19 7.68
CA PRO A 405 2.50 20.52 6.67
C PRO A 405 1.93 19.27 6.02
N LYS A 406 0.65 19.34 5.69
CA LYS A 406 -0.11 18.23 5.15
C LYS A 406 -0.46 18.53 3.69
N ALA A 407 0.09 17.74 2.78
CA ALA A 407 -0.22 17.83 1.36
C ALA A 407 -1.19 16.70 0.97
N LEU A 408 -2.26 17.07 0.26
CA LEU A 408 -3.24 16.13 -0.30
C LEU A 408 -3.19 16.19 -1.83
N GLY A 409 -3.68 15.13 -2.46
CA GLY A 409 -3.71 14.97 -3.90
C GLY A 409 -2.87 13.77 -4.36
N MET A 410 -3.23 13.21 -5.51
CA MET A 410 -2.70 11.93 -6.00
C MET A 410 -1.18 11.87 -6.03
N MET A 411 -0.51 12.95 -6.47
CA MET A 411 0.95 13.03 -6.61
C MET A 411 1.66 13.71 -5.42
N TYR A 412 0.92 14.12 -4.39
CA TYR A 412 1.47 14.93 -3.27
C TYR A 412 1.31 14.24 -1.92
N PHE A 413 0.25 13.46 -1.74
CA PHE A 413 -0.04 12.82 -0.46
C PHE A 413 1.09 11.89 -0.01
N GLY A 414 1.53 12.11 1.22
CA GLY A 414 2.68 11.44 1.86
C GLY A 414 3.91 12.33 1.98
N ASP A 415 4.06 13.33 1.12
CA ASP A 415 5.09 14.35 1.27
C ASP A 415 4.56 15.66 1.88
N ALA A 416 5.43 16.67 2.01
CA ALA A 416 5.11 17.99 2.50
C ALA A 416 6.04 19.05 1.88
N PRO A 417 5.56 20.28 1.68
CA PRO A 417 6.44 21.41 1.40
C PRO A 417 7.27 21.80 2.63
N ASP A 418 8.48 22.29 2.40
CA ASP A 418 9.38 22.83 3.40
C ASP A 418 9.52 24.35 3.26
N ALA A 419 9.04 25.07 4.28
CA ALA A 419 9.11 26.53 4.31
C ALA A 419 10.55 27.05 4.41
N HIS A 420 11.47 26.31 5.04
CA HIS A 420 12.86 26.74 5.16
C HIS A 420 13.57 26.72 3.80
N TYR A 421 13.38 25.66 3.00
CA TYR A 421 13.89 25.59 1.64
C TYR A 421 13.21 26.58 0.70
N SER A 422 11.91 26.76 0.84
CA SER A 422 11.15 27.75 0.08
C SER A 422 11.67 29.17 0.35
N ASN A 423 11.88 29.53 1.63
CA ASN A 423 12.37 30.85 2.05
C ASN A 423 13.84 31.11 1.68
N GLN A 424 14.62 30.07 1.37
CA GLN A 424 15.97 30.21 0.80
C GLN A 424 15.94 30.58 -0.70
N GLY A 425 14.77 30.63 -1.34
CA GLY A 425 14.62 30.89 -2.77
C GLY A 425 14.91 29.68 -3.67
N ARG A 426 15.04 28.47 -3.10
CA ARG A 426 15.35 27.25 -3.86
C ARG A 426 14.25 26.85 -4.84
N GLY A 427 13.01 27.24 -4.56
CA GLY A 427 11.86 26.99 -5.42
C GLY A 427 11.60 28.06 -6.49
N GLN A 428 12.42 29.13 -6.56
CA GLN A 428 12.26 30.23 -7.52
C GLN A 428 10.85 30.88 -7.52
N GLY A 429 10.20 30.94 -6.37
CA GLY A 429 8.83 31.45 -6.22
C GLY A 429 7.81 30.38 -5.89
N GLU A 430 8.12 29.10 -6.17
CA GLU A 430 7.30 27.94 -5.81
C GLU A 430 7.67 27.39 -4.42
N SER A 431 6.73 26.62 -3.85
CA SER A 431 7.01 25.82 -2.65
C SER A 431 7.96 24.68 -2.99
N VAL A 432 8.94 24.42 -2.11
CA VAL A 432 9.89 23.31 -2.26
C VAL A 432 9.38 22.10 -1.51
N TRP A 433 9.24 20.98 -2.20
CA TRP A 433 8.88 19.68 -1.61
C TRP A 433 10.08 19.06 -0.90
N VAL A 434 9.85 18.44 0.25
CA VAL A 434 10.90 17.79 1.06
C VAL A 434 11.47 16.57 0.33
N ASN A 435 10.65 15.90 -0.48
CA ASN A 435 10.92 14.60 -1.10
C ASN A 435 11.54 13.66 -0.06
N ASN A 436 12.81 13.33 -0.25
CA ASN A 436 13.50 12.32 0.52
C ASN A 436 14.43 12.85 1.61
N GLU A 437 14.43 14.15 1.89
CA GLU A 437 15.35 14.75 2.83
C GLU A 437 15.21 14.14 4.25
N TYR A 438 16.35 13.73 4.83
CA TYR A 438 16.51 13.14 6.19
C TYR A 438 15.76 11.83 6.49
N ASP A 439 15.42 11.02 5.48
CA ASP A 439 14.76 9.72 5.69
C ASP A 439 13.60 9.74 6.68
N ARG A 440 12.61 10.58 6.38
CA ARG A 440 11.42 10.71 7.21
C ARG A 440 10.72 9.37 7.47
N PRO A 441 10.54 8.47 6.48
CA PRO A 441 9.95 7.16 6.76
C PRO A 441 10.72 6.40 7.85
N HIS A 442 12.05 6.35 7.79
CA HIS A 442 12.86 5.72 8.83
C HIS A 442 12.72 6.41 10.19
N ALA A 443 12.77 7.75 10.22
CA ALA A 443 12.59 8.53 11.45
C ALA A 443 11.21 8.26 12.11
N CYS A 444 10.15 8.13 11.30
CA CYS A 444 8.82 7.76 11.78
C CYS A 444 8.81 6.32 12.31
N THR A 445 9.45 5.37 11.63
CA THR A 445 9.54 3.98 12.09
C THR A 445 10.21 3.85 13.46
N LEU A 446 11.35 4.50 13.66
CA LEU A 446 12.02 4.55 14.95
C LEU A 446 11.13 5.19 16.03
N TYR A 447 10.44 6.28 15.67
CA TYR A 447 9.54 6.95 16.60
C TYR A 447 8.29 6.12 16.94
N TYR A 448 7.79 5.32 16.00
CA TYR A 448 6.76 4.33 16.26
C TYR A 448 7.27 3.25 17.21
N GLY A 449 8.48 2.71 17.01
CA GLY A 449 9.09 1.75 17.95
C GLY A 449 9.22 2.30 19.38
N LEU A 450 9.44 3.61 19.52
CA LEU A 450 9.52 4.29 20.83
C LEU A 450 8.15 4.54 21.48
N THR A 451 7.10 4.78 20.70
CA THR A 451 5.81 5.30 21.20
C THR A 451 4.63 4.33 21.06
N GLY A 452 4.69 3.41 20.10
CA GLY A 452 3.59 2.54 19.69
C GLY A 452 2.43 3.27 19.01
N GLN A 453 2.57 4.56 18.66
CA GLN A 453 1.45 5.38 18.20
C GLN A 453 1.14 5.14 16.72
N ARG A 454 -0.08 4.64 16.43
CA ARG A 454 -0.55 4.27 15.08
C ARG A 454 -0.34 5.36 14.02
N ARG A 455 -0.62 6.62 14.34
CA ARG A 455 -0.46 7.72 13.38
C ARG A 455 0.98 7.91 12.89
N VAL A 456 1.97 7.56 13.71
CA VAL A 456 3.38 7.64 13.34
C VAL A 456 3.73 6.48 12.40
N LEU A 457 3.22 5.27 12.68
CA LEU A 457 3.34 4.13 11.78
C LEU A 457 2.73 4.43 10.41
N ASP A 458 1.52 4.99 10.38
CA ASP A 458 0.84 5.33 9.13
C ASP A 458 1.61 6.41 8.35
N SER A 459 2.12 7.43 9.03
CA SER A 459 3.04 8.42 8.43
C SER A 459 4.29 7.80 7.80
N ALA A 460 4.86 6.74 8.41
CA ALA A 460 6.02 6.04 7.86
C ALA A 460 5.64 5.30 6.57
N ILE A 461 4.55 4.54 6.62
CA ILE A 461 4.04 3.75 5.50
C ILE A 461 3.63 4.64 4.32
N VAL A 462 2.89 5.71 4.58
CA VAL A 462 2.42 6.65 3.56
C VAL A 462 3.61 7.40 2.94
N GLY A 463 4.58 7.86 3.75
CA GLY A 463 5.78 8.53 3.26
C GLY A 463 6.63 7.63 2.35
N ALA A 464 6.89 6.39 2.78
CA ALA A 464 7.63 5.44 1.95
C ALA A 464 6.87 5.07 0.66
N ARG A 465 5.54 4.94 0.72
CA ARG A 465 4.74 4.68 -0.50
C ARG A 465 4.76 5.87 -1.46
N HIS A 466 4.76 7.10 -0.95
CA HIS A 466 4.95 8.28 -1.79
C HIS A 466 6.30 8.23 -2.51
N TRP A 467 7.38 7.91 -1.80
CA TRP A 467 8.69 7.77 -2.43
C TRP A 467 8.71 6.65 -3.49
N LEU A 468 8.16 5.47 -3.18
CA LEU A 468 8.08 4.36 -4.12
C LEU A 468 7.27 4.70 -5.38
N ASP A 469 6.25 5.54 -5.28
CA ASP A 469 5.44 5.94 -6.43
C ASP A 469 6.09 7.13 -7.18
N VAL A 470 6.37 8.23 -6.47
CA VAL A 470 6.58 9.56 -7.04
C VAL A 470 8.05 9.98 -7.10
N ASP A 471 8.82 9.77 -6.03
CA ASP A 471 10.19 10.33 -5.94
C ASP A 471 11.29 9.36 -6.41
N LEU A 472 11.03 8.05 -6.40
CA LEU A 472 11.91 7.03 -6.95
C LEU A 472 11.79 7.00 -8.47
N CYS A 473 12.92 7.07 -9.17
CA CYS A 473 12.93 7.03 -10.62
C CYS A 473 13.01 5.60 -11.14
N HIS A 474 11.86 4.99 -11.48
CA HIS A 474 11.78 3.61 -11.98
C HIS A 474 12.38 3.40 -13.36
N TYR A 475 12.48 4.47 -14.15
CA TYR A 475 13.03 4.44 -15.50
C TYR A 475 13.67 5.77 -15.88
N HIS A 476 14.90 5.72 -16.39
CA HIS A 476 15.56 6.84 -17.06
C HIS A 476 16.71 6.32 -17.94
N ALA A 477 16.98 6.98 -19.08
CA ALA A 477 18.07 6.57 -19.97
C ALA A 477 19.47 6.75 -19.35
N ASP A 478 19.66 7.80 -18.56
CA ASP A 478 20.86 8.01 -17.72
C ASP A 478 20.89 7.02 -16.54
N PRO A 479 21.88 6.10 -16.46
CA PRO A 479 21.98 5.13 -15.38
C PRO A 479 22.27 5.74 -14.00
N LEU A 480 22.72 7.00 -13.94
CA LEU A 480 22.90 7.72 -12.68
C LEU A 480 21.59 8.26 -12.12
N ILE A 481 20.54 8.35 -12.93
CA ILE A 481 19.19 8.74 -12.49
C ILE A 481 18.31 7.50 -12.33
N ASN A 482 18.46 6.51 -13.23
CA ASN A 482 17.69 5.28 -13.20
C ASN A 482 17.87 4.55 -11.87
N GLY A 483 16.76 4.26 -11.20
CA GLY A 483 16.70 3.55 -9.93
C GLY A 483 17.11 4.36 -8.70
N GLY A 484 17.33 5.68 -8.82
CA GLY A 484 17.69 6.55 -7.71
C GLY A 484 16.54 7.40 -7.18
N LEU A 485 16.69 7.92 -5.96
CA LEU A 485 15.74 8.86 -5.37
C LEU A 485 16.07 10.31 -5.77
N LYS A 486 15.06 11.05 -6.20
CA LYS A 486 15.23 12.44 -6.65
C LYS A 486 15.11 13.44 -5.50
N ILE A 487 16.07 14.36 -5.43
CA ILE A 487 16.19 15.36 -4.35
C ILE A 487 15.03 16.36 -4.30
N HIS A 488 14.86 17.02 -3.14
CA HIS A 488 13.93 18.13 -2.94
C HIS A 488 14.01 19.20 -4.02
N THR A 489 12.87 19.57 -4.57
CA THR A 489 12.73 20.59 -5.63
C THR A 489 11.37 21.27 -5.58
N ALA A 490 11.17 22.30 -6.41
CA ALA A 490 9.88 23.00 -6.55
C ALA A 490 8.72 22.08 -6.97
N TYR A 491 9.02 20.97 -7.65
CA TYR A 491 8.05 19.94 -8.00
C TYR A 491 8.70 18.57 -7.85
N HIS A 492 7.92 17.57 -7.41
CA HIS A 492 8.38 16.19 -7.29
C HIS A 492 9.05 15.69 -8.57
N GLY A 493 10.13 14.92 -8.40
CA GLY A 493 10.85 14.29 -9.51
C GLY A 493 11.50 15.21 -10.57
N THR A 494 11.55 16.54 -10.34
CA THR A 494 12.34 17.47 -11.18
C THR A 494 13.80 17.60 -10.74
N GLY A 495 14.11 17.16 -9.51
CA GLY A 495 15.47 17.04 -9.00
C GLY A 495 16.30 16.00 -9.73
N ARG A 496 17.63 16.14 -9.61
CA ARG A 496 18.59 15.09 -9.97
C ARG A 496 18.68 14.06 -8.84
N VAL A 497 19.41 12.97 -9.11
CA VAL A 497 19.82 11.99 -8.10
C VAL A 497 21.25 12.33 -7.67
N THR A 498 21.50 12.32 -6.36
CA THR A 498 22.84 12.53 -5.80
C THR A 498 23.02 11.64 -4.58
N PRO A 499 24.22 11.07 -4.35
CA PRO A 499 24.44 10.12 -3.26
C PRO A 499 24.19 10.70 -1.87
N SER A 500 24.37 12.02 -1.70
CA SER A 500 24.02 12.70 -0.46
C SER A 500 22.53 12.87 -0.22
N HIS A 501 21.64 12.34 -1.04
CA HIS A 501 20.20 12.44 -0.87
C HIS A 501 19.58 11.14 -1.39
N GLU A 502 20.11 10.02 -0.92
CA GLU A 502 19.62 8.69 -1.20
C GLU A 502 19.65 7.88 0.09
N TRP A 503 18.56 7.18 0.38
CA TRP A 503 18.35 6.47 1.65
C TRP A 503 17.78 5.09 1.40
N THR A 504 18.13 4.13 2.23
CA THR A 504 17.65 2.75 2.10
C THR A 504 16.76 2.33 3.27
N GLU A 505 16.98 2.91 4.45
CA GLU A 505 16.39 2.50 5.70
C GLU A 505 14.87 2.68 5.69
N GLY A 506 14.35 3.82 5.19
CA GLY A 506 12.92 4.05 5.09
C GLY A 506 12.17 3.04 4.20
N PHE A 507 12.81 2.58 3.13
CA PHE A 507 12.28 1.55 2.24
C PHE A 507 12.36 0.14 2.85
N LEU A 508 13.46 -0.17 3.54
CA LEU A 508 13.60 -1.42 4.28
C LEU A 508 12.58 -1.49 5.42
N ASP A 509 12.37 -0.40 6.15
CA ASP A 509 11.36 -0.29 7.18
C ASP A 509 9.95 -0.49 6.61
N TYR A 510 9.64 0.09 5.45
CA TYR A 510 8.39 -0.18 4.76
C TYR A 510 8.21 -1.68 4.48
N TYR A 511 9.24 -2.34 3.95
CA TYR A 511 9.22 -3.78 3.73
C TYR A 511 9.04 -4.56 5.03
N PHE A 512 9.80 -4.25 6.08
CA PHE A 512 9.71 -4.97 7.35
C PHE A 512 8.37 -4.75 8.05
N LEU A 513 7.78 -3.55 8.01
CA LEU A 513 6.52 -3.24 8.65
C LEU A 513 5.31 -3.80 7.91
N THR A 514 5.38 -3.97 6.59
CA THR A 514 4.22 -4.32 5.75
C THR A 514 4.31 -5.69 5.08
N GLY A 515 5.52 -6.20 4.86
CA GLY A 515 5.79 -7.38 4.03
C GLY A 515 5.81 -7.10 2.52
N ASN A 516 5.59 -5.87 2.09
CA ASN A 516 5.49 -5.51 0.67
C ASN A 516 6.89 -5.43 0.04
N LYS A 517 7.20 -6.35 -0.89
CA LYS A 517 8.53 -6.53 -1.50
C LYS A 517 9.05 -5.27 -2.22
N GLU A 518 8.16 -4.37 -2.64
CA GLU A 518 8.49 -3.06 -3.24
C GLU A 518 9.49 -2.27 -2.40
N GLY A 519 9.36 -2.32 -1.07
CA GLY A 519 10.28 -1.62 -0.19
C GLY A 519 11.70 -2.18 -0.31
N LEU A 520 11.84 -3.50 -0.32
CA LEU A 520 13.14 -4.15 -0.49
C LEU A 520 13.71 -3.88 -1.89
N GLU A 521 12.88 -3.96 -2.92
CA GLU A 521 13.28 -3.66 -4.31
C GLU A 521 13.73 -2.21 -4.48
N GLY A 522 12.99 -1.25 -3.91
CA GLY A 522 13.36 0.16 -3.91
C GLY A 522 14.68 0.42 -3.16
N ALA A 523 14.87 -0.21 -2.00
CA ALA A 523 16.13 -0.11 -1.25
C ALA A 523 17.32 -0.67 -2.03
N VAL A 524 17.16 -1.83 -2.68
CA VAL A 524 18.18 -2.44 -3.56
C VAL A 524 18.49 -1.51 -4.73
N SER A 525 17.46 -0.99 -5.41
CA SER A 525 17.60 -0.08 -6.55
C SER A 525 18.41 1.17 -6.19
N VAL A 526 18.11 1.78 -5.05
CA VAL A 526 18.83 2.96 -4.54
C VAL A 526 20.28 2.60 -4.18
N ALA A 527 20.50 1.48 -3.48
CA ALA A 527 21.86 1.03 -3.15
C ALA A 527 22.72 0.81 -4.41
N GLU A 528 22.14 0.21 -5.46
CA GLU A 528 22.81 0.06 -6.74
C GLU A 528 23.08 1.40 -7.44
N ASN A 529 22.16 2.36 -7.35
CA ASN A 529 22.36 3.71 -7.87
C ASN A 529 23.52 4.43 -7.17
N ILE A 530 23.56 4.37 -5.83
CA ILE A 530 24.67 4.88 -5.02
C ILE A 530 26.00 4.26 -5.49
N MET A 531 26.04 2.94 -5.68
CA MET A 531 27.25 2.26 -6.17
C MET A 531 27.69 2.80 -7.54
N ARG A 532 26.76 3.06 -8.47
CA ARG A 532 27.07 3.67 -9.78
C ARG A 532 27.65 5.08 -9.63
N HIS A 533 27.11 5.91 -8.74
CA HIS A 533 27.70 7.23 -8.47
C HIS A 533 29.09 7.14 -7.85
N MET A 534 29.32 6.23 -6.90
CA MET A 534 30.63 6.07 -6.23
C MET A 534 31.74 5.64 -7.20
N GLN A 535 31.39 5.03 -8.33
CA GLN A 535 32.35 4.65 -9.39
C GLN A 535 32.81 5.83 -10.26
N ARG A 536 32.16 7.00 -10.16
CA ARG A 536 32.57 8.19 -10.91
C ARG A 536 33.95 8.65 -10.49
N THR A 537 34.73 9.14 -11.45
CA THR A 537 36.12 9.59 -11.22
C THR A 537 36.19 10.67 -10.15
N GLU A 538 35.24 11.61 -10.14
CA GLU A 538 35.23 12.71 -9.15
C GLU A 538 35.05 12.21 -7.71
N MET A 539 34.33 11.11 -7.49
CA MET A 539 34.12 10.55 -6.15
C MET A 539 35.40 9.96 -5.53
N ASN A 540 36.40 9.67 -6.37
CA ASN A 540 37.69 9.10 -5.96
C ASN A 540 38.83 10.14 -5.95
N GLN A 541 38.52 11.43 -6.21
CA GLN A 541 39.50 12.51 -6.23
C GLN A 541 39.30 13.43 -5.00
N PRO A 542 40.31 13.54 -4.11
CA PRO A 542 40.23 14.43 -2.96
C PRO A 542 39.88 15.87 -3.35
N GLY A 543 38.78 16.40 -2.81
CA GLY A 543 38.31 17.77 -3.04
C GLY A 543 37.49 17.98 -4.32
N ALA A 544 37.27 16.94 -5.14
CA ALA A 544 36.45 17.07 -6.35
C ALA A 544 34.93 17.07 -6.05
N THR A 545 34.51 16.50 -4.92
CA THR A 545 33.11 16.51 -4.47
C THR A 545 33.00 16.92 -2.99
N ALA A 546 31.78 17.28 -2.57
CA ALA A 546 31.53 17.59 -1.17
C ALA A 546 31.66 16.32 -0.32
N VAL A 547 32.29 16.42 0.86
CA VAL A 547 32.52 15.28 1.77
C VAL A 547 31.21 14.54 2.12
N ARG A 548 30.08 15.25 2.13
CA ARG A 548 28.76 14.66 2.40
C ARG A 548 28.34 13.60 1.37
N GLU A 549 28.78 13.70 0.11
CA GLU A 549 28.37 12.75 -0.94
C GLU A 549 28.79 11.32 -0.56
N GLY A 550 30.06 11.13 -0.19
CA GLY A 550 30.55 9.83 0.26
C GLY A 550 30.04 9.46 1.67
N GLY A 551 29.92 10.44 2.57
CA GLY A 551 29.50 10.19 3.95
C GLY A 551 28.05 9.69 4.07
N TRP A 552 27.12 10.26 3.32
CA TRP A 552 25.71 9.87 3.34
C TRP A 552 25.48 8.60 2.52
N ALA A 553 26.17 8.44 1.39
CA ALA A 553 26.22 7.18 0.66
C ALA A 553 26.64 6.01 1.58
N LEU A 554 27.68 6.20 2.40
CA LEU A 554 28.10 5.19 3.37
C LEU A 554 27.01 4.90 4.40
N ARG A 555 26.26 5.90 4.87
CA ARG A 555 25.14 5.69 5.81
C ARG A 555 24.07 4.81 5.18
N ALA A 556 23.63 5.13 3.97
CA ALA A 556 22.65 4.33 3.25
C ALA A 556 23.15 2.90 3.01
N MET A 557 24.41 2.71 2.61
CA MET A 557 24.98 1.36 2.44
C MET A 557 25.09 0.58 3.76
N VAL A 558 25.39 1.25 4.88
CA VAL A 558 25.34 0.64 6.21
C VAL A 558 23.92 0.26 6.59
N GLY A 559 22.93 1.11 6.31
CA GLY A 559 21.51 0.81 6.48
C GLY A 559 21.08 -0.44 5.69
N MET A 560 21.48 -0.51 4.42
CA MET A 560 21.24 -1.67 3.57
C MET A 560 21.87 -2.95 4.13
N TRP A 561 23.14 -2.89 4.54
CA TRP A 561 23.81 -4.01 5.20
C TRP A 561 23.10 -4.40 6.49
N LEU A 562 22.79 -3.44 7.36
CA LEU A 562 22.12 -3.69 8.63
C LEU A 562 20.72 -4.28 8.44
N GLY A 563 19.97 -3.91 7.40
CA GLY A 563 18.66 -4.49 7.12
C GLY A 563 18.73 -5.91 6.58
N THR A 564 19.69 -6.18 5.69
CA THR A 564 19.78 -7.44 4.92
C THR A 564 20.78 -8.47 5.46
N SER A 565 21.50 -8.15 6.54
CA SER A 565 22.43 -9.05 7.24
C SER A 565 21.92 -9.64 8.55
#